data_AF-A0AAJ3PQM3-F1
#
_entry.id   AF-A0AAJ3PQM3-F1
#
_cell.length_a   1.000
_cell.length_b   1.000
_cell.length_c   1.000
_cell.angle_alpha   90.00
_cell.angle_beta   90.00
_cell.angle_gamma   90.00
#
_symmetry.space_group_name_H-M   'P 1'
#
loop_
_entity.id
_entity.type
_entity.pdbx_description
1 polymer ?
#
loop_
_entity_poly.entity_id
_entity_poly.type
_entity_poly.pdbx_seq_one_letter_code
_entity_poly.pdbx_strand_id
1 'polypeptide(L)'
;MLAFLPVTRLVALALDAPTAQIALVAAVVGGHFLPFARAFQAPVFWWIGGAMAALGLAGAALAALGDPVAGPAGAAAAGVAMLVIVAAQGLLASPRQD
;
A
#
# COMPACT_ATOMS: atom_id res chain seq x y z
N MET A 1 10.74 7.46 1.24
CA MET A 1 9.43 7.71 1.89
C MET A 1 9.04 9.19 1.86
N LEU A 2 9.51 10.03 2.79
CA LEU A 2 9.05 11.42 2.90
C LEU A 2 9.37 12.29 1.66
N ALA A 3 10.50 12.03 1.00
CA ALA A 3 10.87 12.70 -0.24
C ALA A 3 9.91 12.43 -1.43
N PHE A 4 9.08 11.38 -1.35
CA PHE A 4 8.09 11.07 -2.39
C PHE A 4 6.73 11.76 -2.18
N LEU A 5 6.47 12.33 -1.01
CA LEU A 5 5.24 13.09 -0.75
C LEU A 5 5.00 14.25 -1.74
N PRO A 6 6.00 15.08 -2.10
CA PRO A 6 5.80 16.11 -3.12
C PRO A 6 5.50 15.48 -4.49
N VAL A 7 6.12 14.34 -4.81
CA VAL A 7 5.91 13.64 -6.08
C VAL A 7 4.49 13.09 -6.17
N THR A 8 3.99 12.40 -5.14
CA THR A 8 2.61 11.87 -5.14
C THR A 8 1.58 12.98 -5.19
N ARG A 9 1.86 14.13 -4.57
CA ARG A 9 1.02 15.33 -4.67
C ARG A 9 0.99 15.90 -6.08
N LEU A 10 2.15 16.03 -6.73
CA LEU A 10 2.24 16.52 -8.11
C LEU A 10 1.50 15.60 -9.09
N VAL A 11 1.64 14.29 -8.92
CA VAL A 11 0.92 13.30 -9.73
C VAL A 11 -0.60 13.43 -9.52
N ALA A 12 -1.06 13.51 -8.28
CA ALA A 12 -2.49 13.67 -7.98
C ALA A 12 -3.08 14.96 -8.57
N LEU A 13 -2.32 16.06 -8.54
CA LEU A 13 -2.71 17.33 -9.16
C LEU A 13 -2.72 17.25 -10.69
N ALA A 14 -1.72 16.60 -11.30
CA ALA A 14 -1.65 16.42 -12.74
C ALA A 14 -2.80 15.55 -13.29
N LEU A 15 -3.34 14.66 -12.45
CA LEU A 15 -4.50 13.82 -12.77
C LEU A 15 -5.85 14.48 -12.42
N ASP A 16 -5.85 15.73 -11.93
CA ASP A 16 -7.03 16.41 -11.39
C ASP A 16 -7.79 15.56 -10.34
N ALA A 17 -7.05 14.75 -9.58
CA ALA A 17 -7.58 13.79 -8.61
C ALA A 17 -6.88 13.94 -7.25
N PRO A 18 -7.18 14.99 -6.46
CA PRO A 18 -6.51 15.24 -5.19
C PRO A 18 -6.60 14.08 -4.20
N THR A 19 -7.73 13.36 -4.23
CA THR A 19 -7.99 12.20 -3.36
C THR A 19 -7.11 10.99 -3.70
N ALA A 20 -6.51 10.95 -4.90
CA ALA A 20 -5.57 9.90 -5.30
C ALA A 20 -4.25 9.97 -4.52
N GLN A 21 -3.88 11.13 -3.94
CA GLN A 21 -2.59 11.32 -3.27
C GLN A 21 -2.35 10.29 -2.17
N ILE A 22 -3.33 10.04 -1.31
CA ILE A 22 -3.16 9.12 -0.18
C ILE A 22 -3.01 7.66 -0.63
N ALA A 23 -3.68 7.28 -1.71
CA ALA A 23 -3.55 5.98 -2.34
C ALA A 23 -2.17 5.80 -2.99
N LEU A 24 -1.65 6.84 -3.65
CA LEU A 24 -0.29 6.88 -4.18
C LEU A 24 0.76 6.80 -3.08
N VAL A 25 0.54 7.44 -1.93
CA VAL A 25 1.41 7.29 -0.76
C VAL A 25 1.43 5.84 -0.29
N ALA A 26 0.27 5.19 -0.14
CA ALA A 26 0.19 3.78 0.22
C ALA A 26 0.93 2.90 -0.79
N ALA A 27 0.83 3.21 -2.09
CA ALA A 27 1.54 2.48 -3.13
C ALA A 27 3.06 2.62 -3.05
N VAL A 28 3.56 3.84 -2.81
CA VAL A 28 4.99 4.12 -2.63
C VAL A 28 5.53 3.43 -1.38
N VAL A 29 4.78 3.48 -0.28
CA VAL A 29 5.07 2.77 0.98
C VAL A 29 5.22 1.28 0.71
N GLY A 30 4.21 0.65 0.10
CA GLY A 30 4.24 -0.75 -0.30
C GLY A 30 5.43 -1.10 -1.21
N GLY A 31 5.67 -0.28 -2.23
CA GLY A 31 6.75 -0.48 -3.19
C GLY A 31 8.15 -0.51 -2.55
N HIS A 32 8.38 0.18 -1.43
CA HIS A 32 9.67 0.13 -0.74
C HIS A 32 9.90 -1.19 0.02
N PHE A 33 8.85 -1.97 0.31
CA PHE A 33 9.03 -3.30 0.93
C PHE A 33 9.50 -4.36 -0.07
N LEU A 34 9.26 -4.19 -1.37
CA LEU A 34 9.64 -5.15 -2.41
C LEU A 34 11.16 -5.37 -2.53
N PRO A 35 12.01 -4.33 -2.54
CA PRO A 35 13.47 -4.48 -2.49
C PRO A 35 13.93 -5.24 -1.25
N PHE A 36 13.33 -4.97 -0.09
CA PHE A 36 13.65 -5.67 1.17
C PHE A 36 13.24 -7.14 1.12
N ALA A 37 12.09 -7.47 0.53
CA ALA A 37 11.66 -8.85 0.31
C ALA A 37 12.71 -9.63 -0.49
N ARG A 38 13.28 -8.99 -1.53
CA ARG A 38 14.32 -9.59 -2.37
C ARG A 38 15.66 -9.70 -1.65
N ALA A 39 16.07 -8.67 -0.93
CA ALA A 39 17.37 -8.60 -0.25
C ALA A 39 17.45 -9.52 0.97
N PHE A 40 16.37 -9.64 1.74
CA PHE A 40 16.33 -10.40 3.00
C PHE A 40 15.68 -11.78 2.85
N GLN A 41 15.28 -12.19 1.63
CA GLN A 41 14.57 -13.46 1.37
C GLN A 41 13.35 -13.68 2.30
N ALA A 42 12.72 -12.59 2.72
CA ALA A 42 11.63 -12.59 3.69
C ALA A 42 10.29 -12.48 2.94
N PRO A 43 9.55 -13.59 2.76
CA PRO A 43 8.37 -13.63 1.87
C PRO A 43 7.25 -12.70 2.35
N VAL A 44 7.21 -12.42 3.66
CA VAL A 44 6.28 -11.46 4.28
C VAL A 44 6.27 -10.11 3.58
N PHE A 45 7.45 -9.55 3.31
CA PHE A 45 7.55 -8.21 2.74
C PHE A 45 7.08 -8.17 1.28
N TRP A 46 7.09 -9.33 0.60
CA TRP A 46 6.53 -9.46 -0.73
C TRP A 46 5.00 -9.34 -0.69
N TRP A 47 4.36 -10.03 0.25
CA TRP A 47 2.91 -9.96 0.44
C TRP A 47 2.44 -8.59 0.92
N ILE A 48 3.08 -8.03 1.96
CA ILE A 48 2.71 -6.71 2.49
C ILE A 48 2.96 -5.64 1.43
N GLY A 49 4.18 -5.61 0.87
CA GLY A 49 4.57 -4.61 -0.11
C GLY A 49 3.73 -4.67 -1.38
N GLY A 50 3.51 -5.88 -1.90
CA GLY A 50 2.72 -6.12 -3.09
C GLY A 50 1.25 -5.75 -2.90
N ALA A 51 0.63 -6.15 -1.79
CA ALA A 51 -0.77 -5.82 -1.51
C ALA A 51 -0.98 -4.31 -1.37
N MET A 52 -0.11 -3.62 -0.60
CA MET A 52 -0.19 -2.17 -0.46
C MET A 52 0.05 -1.42 -1.77
N ALA A 53 1.02 -1.88 -2.57
CA ALA A 53 1.28 -1.33 -3.89
C ALA A 53 0.06 -1.49 -4.83
N ALA A 54 -0.50 -2.69 -4.92
CA ALA A 54 -1.62 -2.98 -5.79
C ALA A 54 -2.88 -2.20 -5.40
N LEU A 55 -3.26 -2.23 -4.11
CA LEU A 55 -4.45 -1.55 -3.61
C LEU A 55 -4.33 -0.02 -3.68
N GLY A 56 -3.14 0.52 -3.37
CA GLY A 56 -2.85 1.94 -3.53
C GLY A 56 -2.92 2.40 -5.00
N LEU A 57 -2.35 1.63 -5.93
CA LEU A 57 -2.43 1.93 -7.36
C LEU A 57 -3.86 1.82 -7.91
N ALA A 58 -4.60 0.80 -7.49
CA ALA A 58 -6.01 0.62 -7.89
C ALA A 58 -6.88 1.79 -7.39
N GLY A 59 -6.74 2.17 -6.11
CA GLY A 59 -7.47 3.32 -5.55
C GLY A 59 -7.11 4.64 -6.23
N ALA A 60 -5.83 4.85 -6.55
CA ALA A 60 -5.39 6.03 -7.30
C ALA A 60 -5.95 6.05 -8.73
N ALA A 61 -5.95 4.91 -9.43
CA ALA A 61 -6.47 4.80 -10.78
C ALA A 61 -7.98 5.06 -10.82
N LEU A 62 -8.75 4.47 -9.91
CA LEU A 62 -10.19 4.69 -9.80
C LEU A 62 -10.53 6.13 -9.42
N ALA A 63 -9.72 6.76 -8.55
CA ALA A 63 -9.86 8.19 -8.26
C ALA A 63 -9.63 9.07 -9.48
N ALA A 64 -8.65 8.73 -10.31
CA ALA A 64 -8.40 9.42 -11.59
C ALA A 64 -9.51 9.20 -12.63
N LEU A 65 -10.32 8.14 -12.49
CA LEU A 65 -11.52 7.90 -13.32
C LEU A 65 -12.76 8.65 -12.81
N GLY A 66 -12.63 9.45 -11.75
CA GLY A 66 -13.69 10.32 -11.24
C GLY A 66 -14.43 9.82 -10.00
N ASP A 67 -13.96 8.73 -9.35
CA ASP A 67 -14.50 8.30 -8.05
C ASP A 67 -13.69 8.93 -6.88
N PRO A 68 -14.19 10.00 -6.23
CA PRO A 68 -13.44 10.68 -5.19
C PRO A 68 -13.20 9.80 -3.94
N VAL A 69 -14.00 8.75 -3.72
CA VAL A 69 -13.91 7.87 -2.55
C VAL A 69 -12.83 6.79 -2.75
N ALA A 70 -12.54 6.43 -4.00
CA ALA A 70 -11.64 5.33 -4.30
C ALA A 70 -10.21 5.52 -3.80
N GLY A 71 -9.71 6.76 -3.76
CA GLY A 71 -8.38 7.08 -3.23
C GLY A 71 -8.25 6.74 -1.73
N PRO A 72 -9.04 7.38 -0.85
CA PRO A 72 -9.10 7.05 0.57
C PRO A 72 -9.43 5.57 0.85
N ALA A 73 -10.39 5.00 0.10
CA ALA A 73 -10.77 3.59 0.24
C ALA A 73 -9.60 2.66 -0.10
N GLY A 74 -8.87 2.91 -1.18
CA GLY A 74 -7.70 2.13 -1.57
C GLY A 74 -6.56 2.21 -0.55
N ALA A 75 -6.31 3.41 0.01
CA ALA A 75 -5.33 3.57 1.08
C ALA A 75 -5.74 2.84 2.38
N ALA A 76 -7.01 2.92 2.77
CA ALA A 76 -7.53 2.18 3.92
C ALA A 76 -7.45 0.66 3.70
N ALA A 77 -7.87 0.18 2.53
CA ALA A 77 -7.77 -1.22 2.16
C ALA A 77 -6.32 -1.73 2.18
N ALA A 78 -5.36 -0.93 1.72
CA ALA A 78 -3.94 -1.24 1.82
C ALA A 78 -3.48 -1.41 3.29
N GLY A 79 -3.91 -0.50 4.18
CA GLY A 79 -3.62 -0.61 5.61
C GLY A 79 -4.25 -1.85 6.25
N VAL A 80 -5.51 -2.15 5.93
CA VAL A 80 -6.20 -3.36 6.39
C VAL A 80 -5.47 -4.62 5.91
N ALA A 81 -5.10 -4.68 4.63
CA ALA A 81 -4.36 -5.82 4.07
C ALA A 81 -3.03 -6.05 4.80
N MET A 82 -2.28 -4.98 5.07
CA MET A 82 -1.06 -5.06 5.88
C MET A 82 -1.34 -5.66 7.27
N LEU A 83 -2.33 -5.14 7.99
CA LEU A 83 -2.69 -5.64 9.33
C LEU A 83 -3.09 -7.11 9.31
N VAL A 84 -3.89 -7.53 8.33
CA VAL A 84 -4.31 -8.92 8.16
C VAL A 84 -3.12 -9.83 7.91
N ILE A 85 -2.20 -9.44 7.02
CA ILE A 85 -1.00 -10.24 6.71
C ILE A 85 -0.11 -10.37 7.95
N VAL A 86 0.13 -9.27 8.67
CA VAL A 86 0.94 -9.28 9.90
C VAL A 86 0.29 -10.15 10.97
N ALA A 87 -1.02 -10.02 11.19
CA ALA A 87 -1.75 -10.82 12.17
C ALA A 87 -1.73 -12.31 11.82
N ALA A 88 -1.98 -12.67 10.56
CA ALA A 88 -1.93 -14.05 10.09
C ALA A 88 -0.57 -14.69 10.34
N GLN A 89 0.53 -13.94 10.14
CA GLN A 89 1.87 -14.44 10.42
C GLN A 89 2.16 -14.62 11.90
N GLY A 90 1.71 -13.69 12.74
CA GLY A 90 1.82 -13.85 14.19
C GLY A 90 1.11 -15.12 14.68
N LEU A 91 -0.08 -15.38 14.14
CA LEU A 91 -0.85 -16.59 14.46
C LEU A 91 -0.17 -17.87 13.96
N LEU A 92 0.43 -17.85 12.76
CA LEU A 92 1.13 -19.02 12.19
C LEU A 92 2.50 -19.28 12.83
N ALA A 93 3.17 -18.24 13.34
CA ALA A 93 4.49 -18.35 13.97
C ALA A 93 4.42 -18.63 15.48
N SER A 94 3.25 -18.50 16.09
CA SER A 94 3.06 -18.81 17.52
C SER A 94 3.17 -20.33 17.73
N PRO A 95 4.10 -20.82 18.58
CA PRO A 95 4.10 -22.22 18.96
C PRO A 95 2.75 -22.53 19.61
N ARG A 96 2.12 -23.62 19.18
CA ARG A 96 0.99 -24.21 19.87
C ARG A 96 1.38 -24.42 21.33
N GLN A 97 0.79 -23.65 22.24
CA GLN A 97 0.96 -23.82 23.68
C GLN A 97 0.05 -24.98 24.12
N ASP A 98 0.43 -26.19 23.71
CA ASP A 98 -0.24 -27.44 24.07
C ASP A 98 0.42 -28.04 25.31
#